data_AF-A0A4Z0R266-F1
#
_entry.id   AF-A0A4Z0R266-F1
#
_cell.length_a   1.000
_cell.length_b   1.000
_cell.length_c   1.000
_cell.angle_alpha   90.00
_cell.angle_beta   90.00
_cell.angle_gamma   90.00
#
_symmetry.space_group_name_H-M   'P 1'
#
loop_
_entity.id
_entity.type
_entity.pdbx_description
1 polymer ?
#
loop_
_entity_poly.entity_id
_entity_poly.type
_entity_poly.pdbx_seq_one_letter_code
_entity_poly.pdbx_strand_id
1 'polypeptide(L)'
;MGQYLYIGLCYKVKISRKLIADHKISESELLQGMTNMLDCILYSRQDTENELVFVLNHEEIKQNLSEFLAKQIQFFKQSKFNSEHAQRTLNAIDKCATAAEILEIANTKNVRNLQILDLPDSLRVGRWNNYLEIHISLLTFETVGKIFMEEYKDFLTYLVNLIRCTSEGNPLAGAVYATIS
;
A
#
# COMPACT_ATOMS: atom_id res chain seq x y z
N MET A 1 -22.94 4.65 -3.39
CA MET A 1 -21.56 4.87 -3.86
C MET A 1 -21.04 3.53 -4.38
N GLY A 2 -20.29 3.50 -5.49
CA GLY A 2 -19.77 2.25 -6.04
C GLY A 2 -18.55 1.74 -5.27
N GLN A 3 -18.22 0.46 -5.41
CA GLN A 3 -16.99 -0.13 -4.89
C GLN A 3 -15.82 0.13 -5.86
N TYR A 4 -14.64 0.38 -5.30
CA TYR A 4 -13.40 0.66 -6.02
C TYR A 4 -12.31 -0.28 -5.56
N LEU A 5 -11.59 -0.89 -6.52
CA LEU A 5 -10.32 -1.57 -6.26
C LEU A 5 -9.22 -0.53 -6.24
N TYR A 6 -8.46 -0.52 -5.16
CA TYR A 6 -7.26 0.26 -5.00
C TYR A 6 -6.06 -0.68 -5.01
N ILE A 7 -5.06 -0.35 -5.83
CA ILE A 7 -3.78 -1.04 -5.85
C ILE A 7 -2.70 0.01 -5.61
N GLY A 8 -1.83 -0.27 -4.65
CA GLY A 8 -0.81 0.67 -4.23
C GLY A 8 0.29 0.05 -3.42
N LEU A 9 1.19 0.90 -2.94
CA LEU A 9 2.14 0.56 -1.90
C LEU A 9 1.50 0.90 -0.55
N CYS A 10 1.50 -0.04 0.39
CA CYS A 10 1.13 0.23 1.77
C CYS A 10 2.20 1.13 2.38
N TYR A 11 1.90 2.43 2.46
CA TYR A 11 2.83 3.40 3.00
C TYR A 11 2.83 3.39 4.53
N LYS A 12 1.65 3.20 5.13
CA LYS A 12 1.50 3.26 6.58
C LYS A 12 0.45 2.26 7.05
N VAL A 13 0.73 1.60 8.16
CA VAL A 13 -0.24 0.79 8.91
C VAL A 13 -0.32 1.37 10.33
N LYS A 14 -1.53 1.65 10.80
CA LYS A 14 -1.79 2.10 12.17
C LYS A 14 -2.71 1.13 12.88
N ILE A 15 -2.39 0.86 14.13
CA ILE A 15 -3.11 -0.09 14.97
C ILE A 15 -3.32 0.53 16.34
N SER A 16 -4.56 0.53 16.82
CA SER A 16 -4.87 1.01 18.17
C SER A 16 -4.31 0.05 19.22
N ARG A 17 -3.52 0.58 20.16
CA ARG A 17 -3.01 -0.21 21.30
C ARG A 17 -4.13 -0.74 22.18
N LYS A 18 -5.24 -0.02 22.26
CA LYS A 18 -6.44 -0.47 22.96
C LYS A 18 -6.97 -1.76 22.34
N LEU A 19 -7.07 -1.82 21.01
CA LEU A 19 -7.53 -3.03 20.31
C LEU A 19 -6.56 -4.20 20.51
N ILE A 20 -5.26 -3.96 20.49
CA ILE A 20 -4.24 -4.99 20.79
C ILE A 20 -4.44 -5.56 22.20
N ALA A 21 -4.64 -4.68 23.20
CA ALA A 21 -4.86 -5.07 24.59
C ALA A 21 -6.19 -5.81 24.79
N ASP A 22 -7.28 -5.30 24.22
CA ASP A 22 -8.63 -5.88 24.34
C ASP A 22 -8.67 -7.30 23.74
N HIS A 23 -7.97 -7.52 22.63
CA HIS A 23 -7.87 -8.83 21.98
C HIS A 23 -6.71 -9.70 22.51
N LYS A 24 -5.93 -9.19 23.48
CA LYS A 24 -4.76 -9.88 24.08
C LYS A 24 -3.77 -10.39 23.02
N ILE A 25 -3.56 -9.63 21.96
CA ILE A 25 -2.67 -9.99 20.86
C ILE A 25 -1.23 -9.72 21.27
N SER A 26 -0.38 -10.72 21.14
CA SER A 26 1.06 -10.55 21.34
C SER A 26 1.74 -9.88 20.14
N GLU A 27 2.90 -9.27 20.37
CA GLU A 27 3.67 -8.63 19.30
C GLU A 27 4.08 -9.63 18.21
N SER A 28 4.44 -10.86 18.57
CA SER A 28 4.79 -11.91 17.62
C SER A 28 3.62 -12.31 16.73
N GLU A 29 2.41 -12.43 17.30
CA GLU A 29 1.18 -12.71 16.53
C GLU A 29 0.84 -11.57 15.58
N LEU A 30 1.07 -10.33 16.00
CA LEU A 30 0.87 -9.16 15.16
C LEU A 30 1.85 -9.14 13.98
N LEU A 31 3.14 -9.29 14.26
CA LEU A 31 4.18 -9.33 13.23
C LEU A 31 3.96 -10.49 12.26
N GLN A 32 3.56 -11.66 12.74
CA GLN A 32 3.19 -12.79 11.89
C GLN A 32 2.01 -12.45 10.97
N GLY A 33 0.97 -11.83 11.49
CA GLY A 33 -0.17 -11.36 10.68
C GLY A 33 0.26 -10.37 9.61
N MET A 34 1.13 -9.42 9.96
CA MET A 34 1.66 -8.43 9.03
C MET A 34 2.56 -9.03 7.95
N THR A 35 3.42 -10.01 8.27
CA THR A 35 4.32 -10.64 7.30
C THR A 35 3.59 -11.40 6.20
N ASN A 36 2.37 -11.89 6.47
CA ASN A 36 1.51 -12.47 5.42
C ASN A 36 1.01 -11.41 4.43
N MET A 37 0.98 -10.15 4.86
CA MET A 37 0.43 -9.02 4.11
C MET A 37 1.53 -8.24 3.40
N LEU A 38 2.67 -8.00 4.04
CA LEU A 38 3.74 -7.09 3.63
C LEU A 38 5.10 -7.64 4.04
N ASP A 39 6.16 -7.21 3.35
CA ASP A 39 7.53 -7.39 3.83
C ASP A 39 7.83 -6.39 4.96
N CYS A 40 7.76 -6.86 6.20
CA CYS A 40 7.97 -6.05 7.40
C CYS A 40 9.38 -5.43 7.50
N ILE A 41 10.38 -5.93 6.77
CA ILE A 41 11.75 -5.38 6.77
C ILE A 41 11.78 -3.95 6.20
N LEU A 42 10.83 -3.64 5.31
CA LEU A 42 10.73 -2.33 4.65
C LEU A 42 10.15 -1.23 5.55
N TYR A 43 9.72 -1.58 6.77
CA TYR A 43 8.97 -0.67 7.63
C TYR A 43 9.73 -0.30 8.89
N SER A 44 9.71 1.00 9.19
CA SER A 44 10.12 1.52 10.49
C SER A 44 8.93 1.55 11.44
N ARG A 45 9.13 1.02 12.65
CA ARG A 45 8.15 1.08 13.73
C ARG A 45 8.22 2.43 14.45
N GLN A 46 7.07 3.05 14.63
CA GLN A 46 6.87 4.30 15.37
C GLN A 46 5.80 4.05 16.44
N ASP A 47 6.24 4.07 17.69
CA ASP A 47 5.38 3.83 18.83
C ASP A 47 4.88 5.16 19.42
N THR A 48 3.57 5.29 19.54
CA THR A 48 2.93 6.36 20.31
C THR A 48 2.20 5.79 21.52
N GLU A 49 1.66 6.65 22.38
CA GLU A 49 0.88 6.23 23.55
C GLU A 49 -0.38 5.46 23.17
N ASN A 50 -1.01 5.79 22.04
CA ASN A 50 -2.31 5.24 21.62
C ASN A 50 -2.22 4.31 20.41
N GLU A 51 -1.24 4.53 19.55
CA GLU A 51 -1.10 3.83 18.26
C GLU A 51 0.27 3.18 18.14
N LEU A 52 0.26 1.98 17.56
CA LEU A 52 1.42 1.35 16.95
C LEU A 52 1.38 1.66 15.45
N VAL A 53 2.42 2.31 14.93
CA VAL A 53 2.47 2.76 13.54
C VAL A 53 3.67 2.14 12.84
N PHE A 54 3.45 1.55 11.68
CA PHE A 54 4.49 1.07 10.78
C PHE A 54 4.51 1.98 9.55
N VAL A 55 5.67 2.51 9.20
CA VAL A 55 5.84 3.44 8.08
C VAL A 55 6.87 2.87 7.12
N LEU A 56 6.51 2.78 5.84
CA LEU A 56 7.42 2.37 4.78
C LEU A 56 8.61 3.32 4.74
N ASN A 57 9.82 2.74 4.70
CA ASN A 57 11.07 3.49 4.76
C ASN A 57 11.14 4.53 3.64
N HIS A 58 11.41 5.78 4.02
CA HIS A 58 11.44 6.90 3.08
C HIS A 58 12.55 6.76 2.04
N GLU A 59 13.69 6.17 2.41
CA GLU A 59 14.77 5.86 1.48
C GLU A 59 14.31 4.88 0.38
N GLU A 60 13.55 3.85 0.74
CA GLU A 60 13.04 2.89 -0.24
C GLU A 60 12.09 3.55 -1.24
N ILE A 61 11.24 4.46 -0.75
CA ILE A 61 10.35 5.26 -1.61
C ILE A 61 11.18 6.14 -2.55
N LYS A 62 12.14 6.90 -2.01
CA LYS A 62 12.89 7.87 -2.81
C LYS A 62 13.75 7.18 -3.88
N GLN A 63 14.37 6.05 -3.56
CA GLN A 63 15.29 5.35 -4.46
C GLN A 63 14.55 4.52 -5.51
N ASN A 64 13.44 3.86 -5.14
CA ASN A 64 12.88 2.79 -5.97
C ASN A 64 11.52 3.12 -6.60
N LEU A 65 10.81 4.17 -6.17
CA LEU A 65 9.42 4.40 -6.58
C LEU A 65 9.26 4.68 -8.08
N SER A 66 10.14 5.50 -8.66
CA SER A 66 10.03 5.88 -10.08
C SER A 66 10.16 4.64 -10.99
N GLU A 67 11.20 3.82 -10.77
CA GLU A 67 11.41 2.58 -11.50
C GLU A 67 10.26 1.58 -11.28
N PHE A 68 9.84 1.41 -10.02
CA PHE A 68 8.73 0.53 -9.67
C PHE A 68 7.46 0.91 -10.44
N LEU A 69 7.06 2.19 -10.39
CA LEU A 69 5.87 2.68 -11.08
C LEU A 69 6.01 2.58 -12.60
N ALA A 70 7.18 2.92 -13.15
CA ALA A 70 7.42 2.81 -14.59
C ALA A 70 7.18 1.38 -15.09
N LYS A 71 7.58 0.37 -14.30
CA LYS A 71 7.30 -1.05 -14.59
C LYS A 71 5.79 -1.35 -14.50
N GLN A 72 5.10 -0.92 -13.46
CA GLN A 72 3.66 -1.14 -13.30
C GLN A 72 2.83 -0.51 -14.42
N ILE A 73 3.20 0.70 -14.83
CA ILE A 73 2.54 1.45 -15.91
C ILE A 73 2.54 0.67 -17.23
N GLN A 74 3.54 -0.19 -17.50
CA GLN A 74 3.59 -1.01 -18.71
C GLN A 74 2.47 -2.06 -18.79
N PHE A 75 1.94 -2.49 -17.64
CA PHE A 75 0.87 -3.49 -17.58
C PHE A 75 -0.54 -2.88 -17.71
N PHE A 76 -0.68 -1.57 -17.56
CA PHE A 76 -1.98 -0.91 -17.71
C PHE A 76 -2.33 -0.70 -19.18
N LYS A 77 -3.64 -0.76 -19.48
CA LYS A 77 -4.14 -0.40 -20.81
C LYS A 77 -3.89 1.09 -21.05
N GLN A 78 -2.81 1.40 -21.77
CA GLN A 78 -2.42 2.76 -22.07
C GLN A 78 -3.25 3.31 -23.24
N SER A 79 -4.36 3.98 -22.93
CA SER A 79 -4.82 5.02 -23.84
C SER A 79 -3.74 6.12 -23.91
N LYS A 80 -3.67 6.86 -25.01
CA LYS A 80 -2.74 8.00 -25.15
C LYS A 80 -2.87 9.00 -23.99
N PHE A 81 -4.08 9.18 -23.48
CA PHE A 81 -4.34 10.00 -22.29
C PHE A 81 -3.69 9.43 -21.03
N ASN A 82 -3.80 8.11 -20.81
CA ASN A 82 -3.20 7.46 -19.64
C ASN A 82 -1.67 7.49 -19.68
N SER A 83 -1.04 7.36 -20.85
CA SER A 83 0.42 7.40 -20.97
C SER A 83 1.01 8.78 -20.68
N GLU A 84 0.36 9.87 -21.11
CA GLU A 84 0.79 11.24 -20.78
C GLU A 84 0.70 11.52 -19.27
N HIS A 85 -0.37 11.07 -18.61
CA HIS A 85 -0.51 11.19 -17.15
C HIS A 85 0.52 10.37 -16.38
N ALA A 86 0.78 9.15 -16.84
CA ALA A 86 1.80 8.28 -16.27
C ALA A 86 3.20 8.94 -16.37
N GLN A 87 3.56 9.48 -17.54
CA GLN A 87 4.84 10.19 -17.71
C GLN A 87 4.95 11.43 -16.82
N ARG A 88 3.88 12.20 -16.67
CA ARG A 88 3.85 13.36 -15.75
C ARG A 88 4.08 12.93 -14.31
N THR A 89 3.55 11.78 -13.90
CA THR A 89 3.75 11.20 -12.56
C THR A 89 5.23 10.89 -12.34
N LEU A 90 5.84 10.14 -13.25
CA LEU A 90 7.27 9.77 -13.17
C LEU A 90 8.17 11.02 -13.14
N ASN A 91 7.93 11.97 -14.05
CA ASN A 91 8.67 13.23 -14.08
C ASN A 91 8.52 14.05 -12.80
N ALA A 92 7.37 14.00 -12.12
CA ALA A 92 7.16 14.70 -10.86
C ALA A 92 7.94 14.04 -9.71
N ILE A 93 7.95 12.71 -9.67
CA ILE A 93 8.73 11.92 -8.69
C ILE A 93 10.23 12.16 -8.88
N ASP A 94 10.73 12.13 -10.11
CA ASP A 94 12.14 12.32 -10.42
C ASP A 94 12.67 13.71 -10.05
N LYS A 95 11.79 14.72 -10.06
CA LYS A 95 12.12 16.10 -9.65
C LYS A 95 12.17 16.30 -8.13
N CYS A 96 11.58 15.40 -7.35
CA CYS A 96 11.61 15.49 -5.90
C CYS A 96 13.01 15.16 -5.39
N ALA A 97 13.56 15.97 -4.49
CA ALA A 97 14.80 15.68 -3.79
C ALA A 97 14.61 14.63 -2.69
N THR A 98 13.42 14.61 -2.05
CA THR A 98 13.16 13.78 -0.87
C THR A 98 11.88 12.96 -0.99
N ALA A 99 11.73 11.92 -0.16
CA ALA A 99 10.49 11.16 -0.07
C ALA A 99 9.34 12.02 0.47
N ALA A 100 9.62 12.97 1.36
CA ALA A 100 8.60 13.88 1.90
C ALA A 100 7.91 14.68 0.79
N GLU A 101 8.67 15.21 -0.17
CA GLU A 101 8.13 15.92 -1.33
C GLU A 101 7.25 15.01 -2.21
N ILE A 102 7.65 13.74 -2.42
CA ILE A 102 6.85 12.75 -3.13
C ILE A 102 5.50 12.54 -2.42
N LEU A 103 5.53 12.39 -1.09
CA LEU A 103 4.33 12.19 -0.28
C LEU A 103 3.43 13.44 -0.27
N GLU A 104 4.00 14.64 -0.30
CA GLU A 104 3.23 15.88 -0.44
C GLU A 104 2.49 15.92 -1.78
N ILE A 105 3.17 15.61 -2.88
CA ILE A 105 2.54 15.50 -4.21
C ILE A 105 1.39 14.49 -4.17
N ALA A 106 1.61 13.33 -3.55
CA ALA A 106 0.60 12.28 -3.41
C ALA A 106 -0.63 12.74 -2.60
N ASN A 107 -0.44 13.58 -1.59
CA ASN A 107 -1.52 14.18 -0.80
C ASN A 107 -2.35 15.20 -1.56
N THR A 108 -1.77 15.90 -2.55
CA THR A 108 -2.53 16.89 -3.35
C THR A 108 -3.60 16.27 -4.24
N LYS A 109 -3.52 14.95 -4.49
CA LYS A 109 -4.41 14.18 -5.39
C LYS A 109 -4.44 14.69 -6.84
N ASN A 110 -3.49 15.52 -7.23
CA ASN A 110 -3.37 16.04 -8.60
C ASN A 110 -2.74 15.03 -9.57
N VAL A 111 -2.11 13.98 -9.05
CA VAL A 111 -1.39 12.97 -9.83
C VAL A 111 -2.15 11.65 -9.75
N ARG A 112 -2.69 11.17 -10.86
CA ARG A 112 -3.62 10.03 -10.88
C ARG A 112 -2.97 8.71 -10.42
N ASN A 113 -1.71 8.49 -10.78
CA ASN A 113 -0.96 7.28 -10.46
C ASN A 113 -0.09 7.43 -9.20
N LEU A 114 -0.37 8.47 -8.40
CA LEU A 114 0.30 8.71 -7.12
C LEU A 114 -0.64 9.53 -6.23
N GLN A 115 -1.48 8.84 -5.45
CA GLN A 115 -2.35 9.47 -4.46
C GLN A 115 -2.24 8.76 -3.11
N ILE A 116 -2.36 9.51 -2.02
CA ILE A 116 -2.56 8.90 -0.69
C ILE A 116 -4.04 8.67 -0.46
N LEU A 117 -4.37 7.42 -0.13
CA LEU A 117 -5.69 6.99 0.30
C LEU A 117 -5.60 6.34 1.67
N ASP A 118 -6.31 6.92 2.63
CA ASP A 118 -6.49 6.35 3.97
C ASP A 118 -7.80 5.56 4.02
N LEU A 119 -7.74 4.30 4.46
CA LEU A 119 -8.91 3.45 4.60
C LEU A 119 -8.77 2.46 5.77
N PRO A 120 -9.87 2.06 6.42
CA PRO A 120 -9.86 0.97 7.38
C PRO A 120 -9.78 -0.38 6.67
N ASP A 121 -9.02 -1.31 7.23
CA ASP A 121 -8.94 -2.70 6.78
C ASP A 121 -8.86 -3.65 7.99
N SER A 122 -8.69 -4.95 7.74
CA SER A 122 -8.64 -5.98 8.77
C SER A 122 -7.40 -6.86 8.61
N LEU A 123 -6.67 -7.04 9.70
CA LEU A 123 -5.55 -7.96 9.81
C LEU A 123 -5.99 -9.24 10.50
N ARG A 124 -5.69 -10.40 9.91
CA ARG A 124 -5.87 -11.68 10.60
C ARG A 124 -4.66 -11.94 11.50
N VAL A 125 -4.91 -12.13 12.79
CA VAL A 125 -3.87 -12.31 13.82
C VAL A 125 -4.21 -13.45 14.77
N GLY A 126 -3.15 -14.09 15.29
CA GLY A 126 -3.22 -15.14 16.29
C GLY A 126 -3.74 -16.49 15.79
N ARG A 127 -3.67 -17.51 16.67
CA ARG A 127 -4.04 -18.90 16.34
C ARG A 127 -5.51 -19.10 15.93
N TRP A 128 -6.39 -18.18 16.32
CA TRP A 128 -7.83 -18.28 16.07
C TRP A 128 -8.29 -17.43 14.89
N ASN A 129 -7.38 -16.85 14.10
CA ASN A 129 -7.70 -15.93 13.00
C ASN A 129 -8.61 -14.78 13.43
N ASN A 130 -8.30 -14.16 14.58
CA ASN A 130 -9.01 -12.98 15.03
C ASN A 130 -8.80 -11.86 14.01
N TYR A 131 -9.85 -11.08 13.75
CA TYR A 131 -9.75 -9.90 12.90
C TYR A 131 -9.46 -8.69 13.78
N LEU A 132 -8.30 -8.08 13.55
CA LEU A 132 -7.91 -6.82 14.14
C LEU A 132 -8.14 -5.71 13.13
N GLU A 133 -8.94 -4.72 13.48
CA GLU A 133 -9.09 -3.52 12.65
C GLU A 133 -7.76 -2.75 12.59
N ILE A 134 -7.36 -2.39 11.39
CA ILE A 134 -6.17 -1.58 11.11
C ILE A 134 -6.57 -0.40 10.23
N HIS A 135 -5.81 0.69 10.30
CA HIS A 135 -5.92 1.77 9.32
C HIS A 135 -4.70 1.75 8.42
N ILE A 136 -4.92 1.69 7.11
CA ILE A 136 -3.85 1.70 6.12
C ILE A 136 -3.87 3.02 5.34
N SER A 137 -2.67 3.52 5.03
CA SER A 137 -2.47 4.57 4.03
C SER A 137 -1.82 3.94 2.81
N LEU A 138 -2.50 3.95 1.68
CA LEU A 138 -2.00 3.46 0.39
C LEU A 138 -1.46 4.61 -0.45
N LEU A 139 -0.26 4.46 -0.98
CA LEU A 139 0.20 5.21 -2.15
C LEU A 139 -0.31 4.50 -3.40
N THR A 140 -1.47 4.94 -3.88
CA THR A 140 -2.18 4.30 -4.98
C THR A 140 -1.55 4.63 -6.32
N PHE A 141 -1.31 3.61 -7.14
CA PHE A 141 -0.89 3.77 -8.53
C PHE A 141 -1.93 3.31 -9.54
N GLU A 142 -2.91 2.51 -9.10
CA GLU A 142 -4.06 2.13 -9.91
C GLU A 142 -5.34 2.15 -9.09
N THR A 143 -6.43 2.62 -9.70
CA THR A 143 -7.76 2.63 -9.09
C THR A 143 -8.79 2.24 -10.16
N VAL A 144 -9.48 1.13 -9.91
CA VAL A 144 -10.50 0.60 -10.81
C VAL A 144 -11.85 0.73 -10.13
N GLY A 145 -12.69 1.62 -10.66
CA GLY A 145 -14.01 1.88 -10.09
C GLY A 145 -15.10 0.97 -10.62
N LYS A 146 -16.23 0.96 -9.89
CA LYS A 146 -17.46 0.24 -10.23
C LYS A 146 -17.24 -1.27 -10.36
N ILE A 147 -16.48 -1.83 -9.43
CA ILE A 147 -16.32 -3.28 -9.35
C ILE A 147 -17.51 -3.86 -8.61
N PHE A 148 -17.96 -5.01 -9.08
CA PHE A 148 -18.92 -5.84 -8.38
C PHE A 148 -18.34 -7.25 -8.32
N MET A 149 -17.87 -7.65 -7.14
CA MET A 149 -17.20 -8.93 -6.94
C MET A 149 -17.48 -9.44 -5.52
N GLU A 150 -17.83 -10.71 -5.41
CA GLU A 150 -17.94 -11.43 -4.15
C GLU A 150 -16.68 -12.27 -3.93
N GLU A 151 -16.35 -12.58 -2.67
CA GLU A 151 -15.21 -13.44 -2.29
C GLU A 151 -13.85 -13.04 -2.91
N TYR A 152 -13.63 -11.74 -3.07
CA TYR A 152 -12.48 -11.20 -3.81
C TYR A 152 -11.11 -11.36 -3.13
N LYS A 153 -11.02 -11.81 -1.87
CA LYS A 153 -9.76 -11.80 -1.10
C LYS A 153 -8.64 -12.62 -1.76
N ASP A 154 -8.96 -13.81 -2.25
CA ASP A 154 -7.98 -14.68 -2.91
C ASP A 154 -7.57 -14.12 -4.28
N PHE A 155 -8.51 -13.49 -4.98
CA PHE A 155 -8.22 -12.78 -6.23
C PHE A 155 -7.27 -11.57 -6.00
N LEU A 156 -7.52 -10.76 -4.97
CA LEU A 156 -6.61 -9.66 -4.62
C LEU A 156 -5.22 -10.16 -4.23
N THR A 157 -5.16 -11.25 -3.46
CA THR A 157 -3.90 -11.89 -3.08
C THR A 157 -3.14 -12.37 -4.32
N TYR A 158 -3.84 -12.98 -5.28
CA TYR A 158 -3.25 -13.38 -6.55
C TYR A 158 -2.70 -12.18 -7.34
N LEU A 159 -3.46 -11.08 -7.44
CA LEU A 159 -2.98 -9.85 -8.10
C LEU A 159 -1.74 -9.26 -7.44
N VAL A 160 -1.73 -9.16 -6.11
CA VAL A 160 -0.57 -8.68 -5.34
C VAL A 160 0.65 -9.56 -5.63
N ASN A 161 0.48 -10.88 -5.64
CA ASN A 161 1.57 -11.82 -5.94
C ASN A 161 2.07 -11.70 -7.38
N LEU A 162 1.19 -11.47 -8.36
CA LEU A 162 1.61 -11.20 -9.74
C LEU A 162 2.46 -9.93 -9.83
N ILE A 163 2.04 -8.85 -9.16
CA ILE A 163 2.80 -7.59 -9.14
C ILE A 163 4.16 -7.81 -8.47
N ARG A 164 4.20 -8.56 -7.36
CA ARG A 164 5.44 -8.91 -6.66
C ARG A 164 6.40 -9.69 -7.54
N CYS A 165 5.92 -10.77 -8.17
CA CYS A 165 6.74 -11.59 -9.07
C CYS A 165 7.23 -10.79 -10.29
N THR A 166 6.36 -9.98 -10.89
CA THR A 166 6.76 -9.13 -12.03
C THR A 166 7.67 -7.98 -11.61
N SER A 167 7.74 -7.61 -10.34
CA SER A 167 8.59 -6.54 -9.80
C SER A 167 9.80 -7.07 -9.03
N GLU A 168 10.15 -8.34 -9.22
CA GLU A 168 11.33 -8.94 -8.61
C GLU A 168 12.59 -8.08 -8.85
N GLY A 169 13.37 -7.92 -7.79
CA GLY A 169 14.55 -7.03 -7.76
C GLY A 169 14.27 -5.61 -7.24
N ASN A 170 13.02 -5.16 -7.20
CA ASN A 170 12.65 -3.88 -6.59
C ASN A 170 12.06 -4.11 -5.19
N PRO A 171 12.63 -3.53 -4.11
CA PRO A 171 12.19 -3.78 -2.74
C PRO A 171 10.74 -3.36 -2.49
N LEU A 172 10.23 -2.33 -3.19
CA LEU A 172 8.85 -1.87 -3.03
C LEU A 172 7.80 -2.92 -3.42
N ALA A 173 8.18 -3.98 -4.14
CA ALA A 173 7.32 -5.15 -4.37
C ALA A 173 6.76 -5.71 -3.06
N GLY A 174 7.59 -5.77 -2.00
CA GLY A 174 7.18 -6.25 -0.67
C GLY A 174 6.13 -5.37 0.02
N ALA A 175 5.96 -4.13 -0.43
CA ALA A 175 4.97 -3.19 0.10
C ALA A 175 3.66 -3.17 -0.70
N VAL A 176 3.54 -3.93 -1.80
CA VAL A 176 2.33 -3.93 -2.63
C VAL A 176 1.14 -4.48 -1.86
N TYR A 177 0.02 -3.77 -1.97
CA TYR A 177 -1.24 -4.10 -1.35
C TYR A 177 -2.42 -3.77 -2.28
N ALA A 178 -3.49 -4.54 -2.18
CA ALA A 178 -4.72 -4.33 -2.93
C ALA A 178 -5.94 -4.51 -2.03
N THR A 179 -6.94 -3.65 -2.19
CA THR A 179 -8.17 -3.67 -1.39
C THR A 179 -9.36 -3.13 -2.17
N ILE A 180 -10.57 -3.46 -1.74
CA ILE A 180 -11.82 -2.94 -2.30
C ILE A 180 -12.55 -2.16 -1.20
N SER A 181 -12.90 -0.91 -1.47
CA SER A 181 -13.68 -0.03 -0.57
C SER A 181 -14.76 0.75 -1.31
#